data_AF-A0A2E1UYZ4-F1
#
_entry.id   AF-A0A2E1UYZ4-F1
#
_cell.length_a   1.000
_cell.length_b   1.000
_cell.length_c   1.000
_cell.angle_alpha   90.00
_cell.angle_beta   90.00
_cell.angle_gamma   90.00
#
_symmetry.space_group_name_H-M   'P 1'
#
loop_
_entity.id
_entity.type
_entity.pdbx_description
1 polymer ?
#
loop_
_entity_poly.entity_id
_entity_poly.type
_entity_poly.pdbx_seq_one_letter_code
_entity_poly.pdbx_strand_id
1 'polypeptide(L)'
;MTKYNEENYFQRNFTKTLMIISAIFLAVNGFGLSFFPNEISLLLTNDDNHIFILILQILGALYLGFSYVNWMSKNSLIGGIYNKPLLIGNTLHFLTASIAMIKLVFKFENNLQLIIAHTIIYCLFTLCFGYVFFSDPFKKLQ
;
A
#
# COMPACT_ATOMS: atom_id res chain seq x y z
N MET A 1 -25.98 4.25 24.37
CA MET A 1 -25.07 3.13 24.03
C MET A 1 -25.05 2.77 22.54
N THR A 2 -25.98 3.26 21.71
CA THR A 2 -26.13 2.86 20.30
C THR A 2 -25.17 3.55 19.33
N LYS A 3 -25.05 4.89 19.36
CA LYS A 3 -24.21 5.66 18.42
C LYS A 3 -22.71 5.31 18.46
N TYR A 4 -22.19 5.00 19.65
CA TYR A 4 -20.79 4.58 19.84
C TYR A 4 -20.47 3.23 19.18
N ASN A 5 -21.43 2.29 19.19
CA ASN A 5 -21.24 1.00 18.54
C ASN A 5 -21.30 1.11 17.01
N GLU A 6 -22.10 2.05 16.49
CA GLU A 6 -22.23 2.29 15.05
C GLU A 6 -20.97 2.95 14.44
N GLU A 7 -20.40 3.97 15.08
CA GLU A 7 -19.15 4.61 14.62
C GLU A 7 -17.98 3.61 14.62
N ASN A 8 -17.88 2.80 15.68
CA ASN A 8 -16.86 1.74 15.77
C ASN A 8 -17.06 0.65 14.72
N TYR A 9 -18.31 0.31 14.41
CA TYR A 9 -18.63 -0.64 13.35
C TYR A 9 -18.20 -0.14 11.98
N PHE A 10 -18.47 1.15 11.67
CA PHE A 10 -18.05 1.77 10.43
C PHE A 10 -16.52 1.77 10.29
N GLN A 11 -15.79 2.25 11.31
CA GLN A 11 -14.33 2.28 11.30
C GLN A 11 -13.72 0.88 11.13
N ARG A 12 -14.31 -0.13 11.79
CA ARG A 12 -13.86 -1.52 11.67
C ARG A 12 -14.10 -2.10 10.28
N ASN A 13 -15.24 -1.80 9.66
CA ASN A 13 -15.51 -2.24 8.29
C ASN A 13 -14.62 -1.52 7.27
N PHE A 14 -14.38 -0.23 7.49
CA PHE A 14 -13.48 0.58 6.66
C PHE A 14 -12.05 0.03 6.72
N THR A 15 -11.49 -0.13 7.92
CA THR A 15 -10.13 -0.68 8.10
C THR A 15 -10.02 -2.10 7.53
N LYS A 16 -10.99 -2.98 7.77
CA LYS A 16 -11.02 -4.32 7.16
C LYS A 16 -10.95 -4.27 5.64
N THR A 17 -11.75 -3.41 5.02
CA THR A 17 -11.79 -3.24 3.56
C THR A 17 -10.46 -2.68 3.04
N LEU A 18 -9.91 -1.67 3.71
CA LEU A 18 -8.59 -1.09 3.40
C LEU A 18 -7.48 -2.14 3.44
N MET A 19 -7.48 -3.00 4.46
CA MET A 19 -6.49 -4.08 4.62
C MET A 19 -6.63 -5.15 3.52
N ILE A 20 -7.85 -5.49 3.11
CA ILE A 20 -8.07 -6.45 2.01
C ILE A 20 -7.60 -5.88 0.68
N ILE A 21 -8.01 -4.66 0.35
CA ILE A 21 -7.68 -4.03 -0.94
C ILE A 21 -6.18 -3.79 -1.05
N SER A 22 -5.53 -3.30 0.03
CA SER A 22 -4.07 -3.13 0.05
C SER A 22 -3.34 -4.47 -0.03
N ALA A 23 -3.82 -5.53 0.64
CA ALA A 23 -3.23 -6.85 0.52
C ALA A 23 -3.27 -7.38 -0.91
N ILE A 24 -4.42 -7.28 -1.59
CA ILE A 24 -4.56 -7.71 -2.98
C ILE A 24 -3.66 -6.89 -3.91
N PHE A 25 -3.64 -5.56 -3.73
CA PHE A 25 -2.79 -4.67 -4.51
C PHE A 25 -1.31 -5.04 -4.37
N LEU A 26 -0.82 -5.22 -3.15
CA LEU A 26 0.55 -5.63 -2.88
C LEU A 26 0.85 -7.05 -3.36
N ALA A 27 -0.13 -7.97 -3.31
CA ALA A 27 0.03 -9.32 -3.85
C ALA A 27 0.26 -9.28 -5.35
N VAL A 28 -0.55 -8.53 -6.10
CA VAL A 28 -0.43 -8.42 -7.56
C VAL A 28 0.95 -7.87 -7.95
N ASN A 29 1.40 -6.80 -7.28
CA ASN A 29 2.73 -6.24 -7.53
C ASN A 29 3.84 -7.22 -7.11
N GLY A 30 3.69 -7.88 -5.96
CA GLY A 30 4.65 -8.86 -5.45
C GLY A 30 4.82 -10.06 -6.38
N PHE A 31 3.71 -10.65 -6.85
CA PHE A 31 3.75 -11.74 -7.82
C PHE A 31 4.35 -11.29 -9.14
N GLY A 32 3.99 -10.11 -9.65
CA GLY A 32 4.58 -9.54 -10.86
C GLY A 32 6.11 -9.44 -10.76
N LEU A 33 6.60 -8.81 -9.71
CA LEU A 33 8.04 -8.56 -9.51
C LEU A 33 8.84 -9.84 -9.19
N SER A 34 8.26 -10.81 -8.47
CA SER A 34 8.98 -12.03 -8.11
C SER A 34 9.01 -13.09 -9.22
N PHE A 35 7.91 -13.22 -9.98
CA PHE A 35 7.77 -14.29 -10.98
C PHE A 35 8.00 -13.84 -12.42
N PHE A 36 7.91 -12.54 -12.70
CA PHE A 36 8.18 -11.97 -14.03
C PHE A 36 9.24 -10.84 -14.00
N PRO A 37 10.38 -11.02 -13.28
CA PRO A 37 11.36 -9.94 -13.10
C PRO A 37 12.13 -9.63 -14.40
N ASN A 38 12.32 -10.62 -15.28
CA ASN A 38 13.08 -10.45 -16.51
C ASN A 38 12.29 -9.63 -17.52
N GLU A 39 11.00 -9.95 -17.68
CA GLU A 39 10.07 -9.25 -18.55
C GLU A 39 9.91 -7.79 -18.11
N ILE A 40 9.82 -7.56 -16.80
CA ILE A 40 9.75 -6.22 -16.22
C ILE A 40 11.08 -5.48 -16.42
N SER A 41 12.23 -6.12 -16.19
CA SER A 41 13.55 -5.51 -16.44
C SER A 41 13.68 -5.06 -17.89
N LEU A 42 13.41 -5.96 -18.83
CA LEU A 42 13.48 -5.68 -20.26
C LEU A 42 12.56 -4.51 -20.64
N LEU A 43 11.34 -4.47 -20.10
CA LEU A 43 10.39 -3.38 -20.33
C LEU A 43 10.88 -2.02 -19.80
N LEU A 44 11.56 -2.00 -18.65
CA LEU A 44 11.97 -0.75 -17.99
C LEU A 44 13.32 -0.23 -18.48
N THR A 45 14.28 -1.10 -18.75
CA THR A 45 15.67 -0.70 -19.04
C THR A 45 16.13 -1.05 -20.45
N ASN A 46 15.38 -1.86 -21.20
CA ASN A 46 15.82 -2.47 -22.47
C ASN A 46 17.17 -3.20 -22.34
N ASP A 47 17.47 -3.74 -21.15
CA ASP A 47 18.74 -4.39 -20.83
C ASP A 47 18.53 -5.52 -19.79
N ASP A 48 19.38 -6.55 -19.85
CA ASP A 48 19.32 -7.75 -19.03
C ASP A 48 20.30 -7.64 -17.84
N ASN A 49 20.07 -6.63 -16.99
CA ASN A 49 20.90 -6.42 -15.81
C ASN A 49 20.51 -7.40 -14.69
N HIS A 50 21.32 -8.44 -14.49
CA HIS A 50 21.10 -9.46 -13.45
C HIS A 50 21.00 -8.91 -12.02
N ILE A 51 21.69 -7.82 -11.70
CA ILE A 51 21.60 -7.18 -10.37
C ILE A 51 20.24 -6.50 -10.22
N PHE A 52 19.77 -5.82 -11.26
CA PHE A 52 18.46 -5.17 -11.25
C PHE A 52 17.32 -6.20 -11.14
N ILE A 53 17.41 -7.30 -11.89
CA ILE A 53 16.47 -8.45 -11.82
C ILE A 53 16.39 -9.00 -10.38
N LEU A 54 17.54 -9.21 -9.72
CA LEU A 54 17.58 -9.65 -8.32
C LEU A 54 16.90 -8.64 -7.38
N ILE A 55 17.14 -7.34 -7.57
CA ILE A 55 16.50 -6.28 -6.79
C ILE A 55 14.97 -6.32 -6.96
N LEU A 56 14.47 -6.51 -8.18
CA LEU A 56 13.03 -6.65 -8.45
C LEU A 56 12.45 -7.84 -7.69
N GLN A 57 13.12 -9.00 -7.70
CA GLN A 57 12.65 -10.18 -6.98
C GLN A 57 12.59 -9.99 -5.47
N ILE A 58 13.61 -9.36 -4.88
CA ILE A 58 13.65 -9.05 -3.44
C ILE A 58 12.54 -8.05 -3.08
N LEU A 59 12.32 -7.03 -3.92
CA LEU A 59 11.22 -6.08 -3.75
C LEU A 59 9.86 -6.77 -3.85
N GLY A 60 9.70 -7.71 -4.79
CA GLY A 60 8.51 -8.53 -4.92
C GLY A 60 8.24 -9.38 -3.66
N ALA A 61 9.28 -10.02 -3.11
CA ALA A 61 9.17 -10.77 -1.86
C ALA A 61 8.77 -9.87 -0.67
N LEU A 62 9.29 -8.64 -0.61
CA LEU A 62 8.90 -7.64 0.39
C LEU A 62 7.42 -7.25 0.25
N TYR A 63 6.92 -7.04 -0.97
CA TYR A 63 5.52 -6.75 -1.23
C TYR A 63 4.61 -7.93 -0.87
N LEU A 64 5.00 -9.16 -1.17
CA LEU A 64 4.28 -10.36 -0.74
C LEU A 64 4.24 -10.48 0.79
N GLY A 65 5.35 -10.16 1.47
CA GLY A 65 5.41 -10.10 2.94
C GLY A 65 4.40 -9.12 3.52
N PHE A 66 4.41 -7.86 3.04
CA PHE A 66 3.44 -6.85 3.48
C PHE A 66 2.00 -7.23 3.11
N SER A 67 1.78 -7.77 1.91
CA SER A 67 0.47 -8.27 1.47
C SER A 67 -0.08 -9.29 2.46
N TYR A 68 0.73 -10.28 2.83
CA TYR A 68 0.32 -11.34 3.73
C TYR A 68 0.03 -10.81 5.14
N VAL A 69 0.87 -9.92 5.67
CA VAL A 69 0.62 -9.27 6.97
C VAL A 69 -0.70 -8.47 6.92
N ASN A 70 -0.97 -7.75 5.83
CA ASN A 70 -2.21 -7.01 5.69
C ASN A 70 -3.43 -7.94 5.63
N TRP A 71 -3.32 -9.05 4.89
CA TRP A 71 -4.36 -10.06 4.80
C TRP A 71 -4.65 -10.70 6.15
N MET A 72 -3.62 -11.07 6.92
CA MET A 72 -3.78 -11.72 8.21
C MET A 72 -4.38 -10.77 9.26
N SER A 73 -4.04 -9.50 9.21
CA SER A 73 -4.52 -8.49 10.17
C SER A 73 -5.86 -7.87 9.81
N LYS A 74 -6.49 -8.20 8.67
CA LYS A 74 -7.74 -7.56 8.19
C LYS A 74 -8.93 -7.60 9.18
N ASN A 75 -8.97 -8.59 10.08
CA ASN A 75 -10.05 -8.72 11.07
C ASN A 75 -9.69 -8.16 12.45
N SER A 76 -8.47 -7.65 12.62
CA SER A 76 -7.98 -7.08 13.88
C SER A 76 -8.46 -5.65 14.07
N LEU A 77 -8.48 -5.18 15.32
CA LEU A 77 -8.71 -3.77 15.65
C LEU A 77 -7.50 -2.94 15.22
N ILE A 78 -7.71 -1.91 14.40
CA ILE A 78 -6.64 -1.05 13.86
C ILE A 78 -6.95 0.40 14.20
N GLY A 79 -5.98 1.09 14.80
CA GLY A 79 -6.08 2.50 15.18
C GLY A 79 -5.73 2.73 16.66
N GLY A 80 -5.45 3.98 17.03
CA GLY A 80 -4.97 4.31 18.38
C GLY A 80 -3.67 3.55 18.70
N ILE A 81 -3.66 2.75 19.78
CA ILE A 81 -2.55 1.87 20.15
C ILE A 81 -2.61 0.47 19.49
N TYR A 82 -3.75 0.10 18.90
CA TYR A 82 -3.98 -1.24 18.36
C TYR A 82 -3.43 -1.36 16.94
N ASN A 83 -2.58 -2.38 16.72
CA ASN A 83 -1.88 -2.61 15.44
C ASN A 83 -1.14 -1.36 14.91
N LYS A 84 -0.71 -0.48 15.81
CA LYS A 84 -0.02 0.76 15.46
C LYS A 84 1.26 0.54 14.64
N PRO A 85 2.11 -0.45 14.93
CA PRO A 85 3.28 -0.74 14.09
C PRO A 85 2.93 -1.11 12.65
N LEU A 86 1.89 -1.93 12.47
CA LEU A 86 1.40 -2.32 11.14
C LEU A 86 0.86 -1.12 10.35
N LEU A 87 0.10 -0.27 11.04
CA LEU A 87 -0.43 0.96 10.48
C LEU A 87 0.70 1.91 10.06
N ILE A 88 1.71 2.12 10.91
CA ILE A 88 2.91 2.90 10.60
C ILE A 88 3.61 2.34 9.37
N GLY A 89 3.84 1.02 9.32
CA GLY A 89 4.50 0.37 8.20
C GLY A 89 3.80 0.63 6.87
N ASN A 90 2.48 0.43 6.82
CA ASN A 90 1.68 0.72 5.62
C ASN A 90 1.71 2.21 5.27
N THR A 91 1.49 3.10 6.24
CA THR A 91 1.52 4.54 5.99
C THR A 91 2.87 4.97 5.42
N LEU A 92 3.99 4.52 6.00
CA LEU A 92 5.33 4.86 5.51
C LEU A 92 5.58 4.30 4.12
N HIS A 93 5.21 3.04 3.86
CA HIS A 93 5.37 2.44 2.54
C HIS A 93 4.61 3.22 1.47
N PHE A 94 3.31 3.44 1.65
CA PHE A 94 2.49 4.13 0.66
C PHE A 94 2.88 5.61 0.51
N LEU A 95 3.20 6.30 1.62
CA LEU A 95 3.58 7.72 1.60
C LEU A 95 4.91 7.93 0.85
N THR A 96 5.95 7.17 1.21
CA THR A 96 7.28 7.33 0.61
C THR A 96 7.26 6.96 -0.88
N ALA A 97 6.56 5.89 -1.25
CA ALA A 97 6.35 5.51 -2.64
C ALA A 97 5.55 6.58 -3.43
N SER A 98 4.48 7.12 -2.85
CA SER A 98 3.69 8.19 -3.49
C SER A 98 4.53 9.43 -3.78
N ILE A 99 5.35 9.87 -2.82
CA ILE A 99 6.24 11.04 -3.01
C ILE A 99 7.26 10.76 -4.12
N ALA A 100 7.84 9.56 -4.16
CA ALA A 100 8.78 9.17 -5.21
C ALA A 100 8.11 9.16 -6.59
N MET A 101 6.90 8.62 -6.71
CA MET A 101 6.13 8.56 -7.95
C MET A 101 5.71 9.95 -8.43
N ILE A 102 5.23 10.83 -7.54
CA ILE A 102 4.89 12.21 -7.89
C ILE A 102 6.12 12.93 -8.49
N LYS A 103 7.30 12.77 -7.88
CA LYS A 103 8.55 13.33 -8.41
C LYS A 103 8.88 12.78 -9.80
N LEU A 104 8.58 11.51 -10.06
CA LEU A 104 8.80 10.87 -11.35
C LEU A 104 7.84 11.43 -12.42
N VAL A 105 6.56 11.60 -12.08
CA VAL A 105 5.53 12.15 -13.00
C VAL A 105 5.93 13.53 -13.50
N PHE A 106 6.53 14.38 -12.64
CA PHE A 106 7.01 15.70 -13.06
C PHE A 106 8.27 15.69 -13.93
N LYS A 107 8.98 14.56 -14.05
CA LYS A 107 10.22 14.46 -14.84
C LYS A 107 10.04 13.89 -16.25
N PHE A 108 8.97 13.14 -16.51
CA PHE A 108 8.76 12.44 -17.79
C PHE A 108 7.65 13.11 -18.59
N GLU A 109 7.92 13.46 -19.86
CA GLU A 109 6.93 14.13 -20.72
C GLU A 109 6.09 13.16 -21.59
N ASN A 110 6.56 11.93 -21.84
CA ASN A 110 5.88 10.95 -22.72
C ASN A 110 5.56 9.62 -21.99
N ASN A 111 4.41 9.01 -22.34
CA ASN A 111 3.90 7.71 -21.84
C ASN A 111 3.57 7.62 -20.34
N LEU A 112 3.04 8.69 -19.76
CA LEU A 112 2.73 8.78 -18.32
C LEU A 112 1.48 8.03 -17.86
N GLN A 113 0.62 7.53 -18.76
CA GLN A 113 -0.74 7.14 -18.35
C GLN A 113 -0.78 5.99 -17.31
N LEU A 114 0.06 4.97 -17.48
CA LEU A 114 0.19 3.88 -16.50
C LEU A 114 0.82 4.36 -15.19
N ILE A 115 1.86 5.19 -15.26
CA ILE A 115 2.55 5.73 -14.08
C ILE A 115 1.61 6.64 -13.27
N ILE A 116 0.84 7.50 -13.94
CA ILE A 116 -0.16 8.38 -13.30
C ILE A 116 -1.23 7.53 -12.62
N ALA A 117 -1.80 6.54 -13.31
CA ALA A 117 -2.81 5.67 -12.73
C ALA A 117 -2.29 4.97 -11.46
N HIS A 118 -1.07 4.45 -11.51
CA HIS A 118 -0.43 3.79 -10.37
C HIS A 118 -0.14 4.79 -9.23
N THR A 119 0.30 6.01 -9.55
CA THR A 119 0.54 7.09 -8.59
C THR A 119 -0.75 7.46 -7.84
N ILE A 120 -1.88 7.57 -8.56
CA ILE A 120 -3.17 7.88 -7.94
C ILE A 120 -3.56 6.81 -6.92
N ILE A 121 -3.38 5.53 -7.25
CA ILE A 121 -3.66 4.42 -6.32
C ILE A 121 -2.81 4.53 -5.05
N TYR A 122 -1.51 4.79 -5.19
CA TYR A 122 -0.59 4.98 -4.06
C TYR A 122 -0.98 6.20 -3.19
N CYS A 123 -1.37 7.31 -3.81
CA CYS A 123 -1.85 8.50 -3.11
C CYS A 123 -3.15 8.23 -2.34
N LEU A 124 -4.09 7.48 -2.93
CA LEU A 124 -5.33 7.07 -2.26
C LEU A 124 -5.04 6.22 -1.02
N PHE A 125 -4.16 5.21 -1.13
CA PHE A 125 -3.75 4.43 0.03
C PHE A 125 -3.07 5.29 1.09
N THR A 126 -2.20 6.22 0.69
CA THR A 126 -1.54 7.16 1.61
C THR A 126 -2.56 7.97 2.40
N LEU A 127 -3.58 8.52 1.73
CA LEU A 127 -4.64 9.29 2.39
C LEU A 127 -5.49 8.41 3.32
N CYS A 128 -5.86 7.20 2.87
CA CYS A 128 -6.65 6.27 3.69
C CYS A 128 -5.88 5.80 4.94
N PHE A 129 -4.63 5.36 4.80
CA PHE A 129 -3.80 4.95 5.94
C PHE A 129 -3.40 6.13 6.82
N GLY A 130 -3.19 7.32 6.25
CA GLY A 130 -2.99 8.56 6.99
C GLY A 130 -4.21 8.94 7.83
N TYR A 131 -5.42 8.82 7.27
CA TYR A 131 -6.66 9.02 8.02
C TYR A 131 -6.78 8.05 9.20
N VAL A 132 -6.56 6.75 8.98
CA VAL A 132 -6.59 5.74 10.06
C VAL A 132 -5.48 5.99 11.09
N PHE A 133 -4.32 6.51 10.67
CA PHE A 133 -3.21 6.82 11.56
C PHE A 133 -3.56 7.85 12.63
N PHE A 134 -4.32 8.89 12.26
CA PHE A 134 -4.78 9.93 13.19
C PHE A 134 -6.13 9.62 13.83
N SER A 135 -6.85 8.63 13.31
CA SER A 135 -8.10 8.16 13.90
C SER A 135 -7.83 7.26 15.10
N ASP A 136 -8.54 7.51 16.17
CA ASP A 136 -8.55 6.63 17.33
C ASP A 136 -9.88 5.88 17.33
N PRO A 137 -9.86 4.53 17.40
CA PRO A 137 -11.04 3.68 17.30
C PRO A 137 -12.01 3.87 18.47
N PHE A 138 -11.71 4.72 19.45
CA PHE A 138 -12.61 5.06 20.55
C PHE A 138 -12.88 6.56 20.69
N LYS A 139 -12.35 7.40 19.79
CA LYS A 139 -12.43 8.85 19.92
C LYS A 139 -13.67 9.41 19.24
N LYS A 140 -14.52 10.02 20.05
CA LYS A 140 -15.74 10.74 19.65
C LYS A 140 -15.38 11.93 18.75
N LEU A 141 -16.08 12.10 17.62
CA LEU A 141 -16.22 13.42 17.01
C LEU A 141 -17.00 14.29 18.00
N GLN A 142 -16.31 15.26 18.62
CA GLN A 142 -16.93 16.26 19.49
C GLN A 142 -17.76 17.24 18.68
#